data_AF-A0A9E1GP11-F1
#
_entry.id   AF-A0A9E1GP11-F1
#
_cell.length_a   1.000
_cell.length_b   1.000
_cell.length_c   1.000
_cell.angle_alpha   90.00
_cell.angle_beta   90.00
_cell.angle_gamma   90.00
#
_symmetry.space_group_name_H-M   'P 1'
#
loop_
_entity.id
_entity.type
_entity.pdbx_description
1 polymer ?
#
loop_
_entity_poly.entity_id
_entity_poly.type
_entity_poly.pdbx_seq_one_letter_code
_entity_poly.pdbx_strand_id
1 'polypeptide(L)'
;MSRVTGFLMNVRRIMKLHDGMLKEICAKYQLTPIEAKIIRFLYNNPEKDTATDIVELRMLQKGNVSAAVESLVNKSLLVGI
;
A
#
# COMPACT_ATOMS: atom_id res chain seq x y z
N MET A 1 -7.82 31.65 1.87
CA MET A 1 -6.87 30.58 1.52
C MET A 1 -6.69 30.54 0.01
N SER A 2 -5.47 30.35 -0.50
CA SER A 2 -5.27 30.23 -1.96
C SER A 2 -5.98 28.96 -2.49
N ARG A 3 -6.47 29.00 -3.73
CA ARG A 3 -7.14 27.86 -4.40
C ARG A 3 -6.25 26.61 -4.43
N VAL A 4 -4.94 26.81 -4.61
CA VAL A 4 -3.93 25.75 -4.61
C VAL A 4 -3.79 25.12 -3.23
N THR A 5 -3.73 25.93 -2.17
CA THR A 5 -3.68 25.43 -0.79
C THR A 5 -4.91 24.58 -0.46
N GLY A 6 -6.11 25.02 -0.86
CA GLY A 6 -7.34 24.26 -0.66
C GLY A 6 -7.33 22.91 -1.38
N PHE A 7 -6.89 22.88 -2.64
CA PHE A 7 -6.75 21.64 -3.40
C PHE A 7 -5.79 20.65 -2.74
N LEU A 8 -4.56 21.08 -2.40
CA LEU A 8 -3.56 20.22 -1.77
C LEU A 8 -4.03 19.68 -0.41
N MET A 9 -4.73 20.50 0.38
CA MET A 9 -5.32 20.03 1.64
C MET A 9 -6.38 18.96 1.42
N ASN A 10 -7.22 19.08 0.39
CA ASN A 10 -8.23 18.08 0.08
C ASN A 10 -7.59 16.76 -0.38
N VAL A 11 -6.56 16.79 -1.23
CA VAL A 11 -5.80 15.60 -1.61
C VAL A 11 -5.22 14.91 -0.36
N ARG A 12 -4.63 15.68 0.57
CA ARG A 12 -4.12 15.14 1.84
C ARG A 12 -5.20 14.52 2.73
N ARG A 13 -6.39 15.12 2.78
CA ARG A 13 -7.54 14.57 3.53
C ARG A 13 -8.00 13.24 2.94
N ILE A 14 -8.10 13.15 1.61
CA ILE A 14 -8.47 11.91 0.91
C ILE A 14 -7.46 10.80 1.21
N MET A 15 -6.15 11.10 1.14
CA MET A 15 -5.10 10.13 1.50
C MET A 15 -5.23 9.64 2.94
N LYS A 16 -5.50 10.54 3.91
CA LYS A 16 -5.72 10.15 5.31
C LYS A 16 -6.96 9.27 5.51
N LEU A 17 -8.05 9.57 4.81
CA LEU A 17 -9.27 8.76 4.89
C LEU A 17 -9.01 7.36 4.34
N HIS A 18 -8.32 7.27 3.21
CA HIS A 18 -7.92 6.00 2.61
C HIS A 18 -7.03 5.17 3.55
N ASP A 19 -6.00 5.78 4.14
CA ASP A 19 -5.16 5.11 5.15
C ASP A 19 -5.97 4.67 6.38
N GLY A 20 -6.99 5.45 6.78
CA GLY A 20 -7.91 5.11 7.86
C GLY A 20 -8.72 3.85 7.57
N MET A 21 -9.33 3.76 6.38
CA MET A 21 -10.06 2.56 5.95
C MET A 21 -9.15 1.33 5.89
N LEU A 22 -7.88 1.52 5.50
CA LEU A 22 -6.93 0.42 5.45
C LEU A 22 -6.62 -0.14 6.84
N LYS A 23 -6.63 0.68 7.91
CA LYS A 23 -6.38 0.23 9.28
C LYS A 23 -7.40 -0.79 9.77
N GLU A 24 -8.67 -0.62 9.43
CA GLU A 24 -9.72 -1.57 9.81
C GLU A 24 -9.50 -2.94 9.16
N ILE A 25 -9.12 -2.95 7.89
CA ILE A 25 -8.75 -4.16 7.16
C ILE A 25 -7.49 -4.79 7.76
N CYS A 26 -6.48 -3.97 8.06
CA CYS A 26 -5.24 -4.43 8.71
C CYS A 26 -5.51 -5.11 10.05
N ALA A 27 -6.39 -4.53 10.88
CA ALA A 27 -6.77 -5.12 12.15
C ALA A 27 -7.54 -6.44 11.96
N LYS A 28 -8.48 -6.48 11.01
CA LYS A 28 -9.30 -7.67 10.75
C LYS A 28 -8.47 -8.87 10.26
N TYR A 29 -7.50 -8.63 9.39
CA TYR A 29 -6.71 -9.69 8.74
C TYR A 29 -5.27 -9.80 9.28
N GLN A 30 -4.94 -9.09 10.37
CA GLN A 30 -3.62 -9.09 11.00
C GLN A 30 -2.49 -8.75 10.00
N LEU A 31 -2.76 -7.74 9.18
CA LEU A 31 -1.83 -7.20 8.19
C LEU A 31 -1.23 -5.89 8.71
N THR A 32 -0.01 -5.60 8.29
CA THR A 32 0.55 -4.26 8.37
C THR A 32 -0.02 -3.39 7.24
N PRO A 33 0.00 -2.05 7.39
CA PRO A 33 -0.42 -1.15 6.32
C PRO A 33 0.33 -1.35 5.00
N ILE A 34 1.59 -1.79 5.07
CA ILE A 34 2.45 -2.02 3.89
C ILE A 34 2.01 -3.30 3.18
N GLU A 35 1.80 -4.38 3.92
CA GLU A 35 1.27 -5.64 3.38
C GLU A 35 -0.08 -5.43 2.67
N ALA A 36 -1.01 -4.71 3.30
CA ALA A 36 -2.30 -4.40 2.70
C ALA A 36 -2.16 -3.50 1.45
N LYS A 37 -1.19 -2.57 1.43
CA LYS A 37 -0.89 -1.75 0.24
C LYS A 37 -0.31 -2.57 -0.90
N ILE A 38 0.51 -3.58 -0.62
CA ILE A 38 1.09 -4.51 -1.60
C ILE A 38 -0.01 -5.40 -2.19
N ILE A 39 -0.79 -6.09 -1.36
CA ILE A 39 -1.89 -6.96 -1.82
C ILE A 39 -2.84 -6.16 -2.73
N ARG A 40 -3.26 -4.97 -2.29
CA ARG A 40 -4.14 -4.11 -3.09
C ARG A 40 -3.48 -3.60 -4.37
N PHE A 41 -2.15 -3.40 -4.37
CA PHE A 41 -1.45 -2.98 -5.58
C PHE A 41 -1.48 -4.07 -6.63
N LEU A 42 -1.09 -5.29 -6.25
CA LEU A 42 -1.07 -6.47 -7.12
C LEU A 42 -2.47 -6.78 -7.66
N TYR A 43 -3.49 -6.76 -6.80
CA TYR A 43 -4.88 -6.96 -7.23
C TYR A 43 -5.35 -5.93 -8.26
N ASN A 44 -4.93 -4.67 -8.10
CA ASN A 44 -5.34 -3.59 -9.00
C ASN A 44 -4.51 -3.52 -10.29
N ASN A 45 -3.32 -4.12 -10.32
CA ASN A 45 -2.38 -4.07 -11.44
C ASN A 45 -1.82 -5.47 -11.66
N PRO A 46 -2.64 -6.42 -12.16
CA PRO A 46 -2.22 -7.81 -12.35
C PRO A 46 -1.03 -7.95 -13.30
N GLU A 47 -0.80 -6.97 -14.19
CA GLU A 47 0.34 -6.92 -15.10
C GLU A 47 1.61 -6.29 -14.50
N LYS A 48 1.56 -5.81 -13.26
CA LYS A 48 2.69 -5.20 -12.54
C LYS A 48 2.88 -5.91 -11.22
N ASP A 49 3.56 -7.04 -11.30
CA ASP A 49 3.70 -7.98 -10.20
C ASP A 49 5.12 -8.02 -9.64
N THR A 50 5.98 -7.03 -9.91
CA THR A 50 7.34 -7.03 -9.34
C THR A 50 7.48 -6.14 -8.10
N ALA A 51 8.43 -6.48 -7.23
CA ALA A 51 8.81 -5.61 -6.11
C ALA A 51 9.26 -4.21 -6.57
N THR A 52 9.87 -4.11 -7.75
CA THR A 52 10.29 -2.83 -8.35
C THR A 52 9.09 -1.97 -8.72
N ASP A 53 8.08 -2.54 -9.39
CA ASP A 53 6.86 -1.81 -9.74
C ASP A 53 6.16 -1.24 -8.50
N ILE A 54 6.12 -2.03 -7.42
CA ILE A 54 5.54 -1.60 -6.15
C ILE A 54 6.33 -0.43 -5.57
N VAL A 55 7.66 -0.51 -5.54
CA VAL A 55 8.52 0.55 -5.00
C VAL A 55 8.32 1.85 -5.77
N GLU A 56 8.31 1.79 -7.10
CA GLU A 56 8.21 2.97 -7.97
C GLU A 56 6.81 3.57 -7.97
N LEU A 57 5.77 2.76 -8.15
CA LEU A 57 4.40 3.25 -8.34
C LEU A 57 3.66 3.53 -7.04
N ARG A 58 4.11 2.97 -5.91
CA ARG A 58 3.56 3.26 -4.57
C ARG A 58 4.47 4.12 -3.73
N MET A 59 5.65 4.49 -4.23
CA MET A 59 6.65 5.29 -3.53
C MET A 59 6.99 4.69 -2.15
N LEU A 60 7.08 3.36 -2.07
CA LEU A 60 7.41 2.63 -0.86
C LEU A 60 8.92 2.39 -0.80
N GLN A 61 9.50 2.46 0.40
CA GLN A 61 10.92 2.13 0.56
C GLN A 61 11.18 0.66 0.25
N LYS A 62 12.20 0.37 -0.57
CA LYS A 62 12.58 -0.99 -1.00
C LYS A 62 12.71 -1.98 0.17
N GLY A 63 13.35 -1.58 1.28
CA GLY A 63 13.50 -2.43 2.46
C GLY A 63 12.16 -2.85 3.08
N ASN A 64 11.21 -1.92 3.13
CA ASN A 64 9.87 -2.21 3.65
C ASN A 64 9.06 -3.12 2.71
N VAL A 65 9.22 -2.94 1.40
CA VAL A 65 8.58 -3.81 0.40
C VAL A 65 9.13 -5.23 0.52
N SER A 66 10.46 -5.39 0.57
CA SER A 66 11.09 -6.72 0.71
C SER A 66 10.61 -7.44 1.98
N ALA A 67 10.66 -6.77 3.14
CA ALA A 67 10.24 -7.38 4.41
C ALA A 67 8.74 -7.71 4.43
N ALA A 68 7.90 -6.86 3.82
CA ALA A 68 6.47 -7.11 3.75
C ALA A 68 6.11 -8.24 2.77
N VAL A 69 6.80 -8.34 1.63
CA VAL A 69 6.63 -9.46 0.69
C VAL A 69 7.03 -10.78 1.36
N GLU A 70 8.18 -10.83 2.03
CA GLU A 70 8.62 -12.01 2.78
C GLU A 70 7.60 -12.40 3.87
N SER A 71 7.07 -11.42 4.62
CA SER A 71 6.04 -11.66 5.62
C SER A 71 4.75 -12.21 4.99
N LEU A 72 4.32 -11.69 3.84
CA LEU A 72 3.14 -12.16 3.11
C LEU A 72 3.31 -13.58 2.57
N VAL A 73 4.49 -13.93 2.10
CA VAL A 73 4.82 -15.30 1.66
C VAL A 73 4.78 -16.25 2.86
N ASN A 74 5.37 -15.87 3.99
CA ASN A 74 5.31 -16.66 5.23
C ASN A 74 3.87 -16.84 5.74
N LYS A 75 2.99 -15.86 5.51
CA LYS A 75 1.55 -15.95 5.81
C LYS A 75 0.75 -16.74 4.76
N SER A 76 1.39 -17.27 3.72
CA SER A 76 0.75 -17.96 2.58
C SER A 76 -0.28 -17.10 1.83
N LEU A 77 -0.12 -15.77 1.87
CA LEU A 77 -0.96 -14.81 1.14
C LEU A 77 -0.39 -14.45 -0.23
N LEU A 78 0.91 -14.71 -0.44
CA LEU A 78 1.61 -14.61 -1.72
C LEU A 78 2.47 -15.86 -1.92
N VAL A 79 2.71 -16.22 -3.19
CA VAL A 79 3.60 -17.33 -3.57
C VAL A 79 5.03 -16.86 -3.90
N GLY A 80 5.24 -15.55 -3.95
CA GLY A 80 6.48 -14.90 -4.39
C GLY A 80 6.20 -13.96 -5.56
N ILE A 81 6.93 -12.84 -5.60
CA ILE A 81 6.89 -11.78 -6.62
C ILE A 81 8.27 -11.15 -6.81
#